data_AF-A0A368XJC5-F1
#
_entry.id   AF-A0A368XJC5-F1
#
_cell.length_a   1.000
_cell.length_b   1.000
_cell.length_c   1.000
_cell.angle_alpha   90.00
_cell.angle_beta   90.00
_cell.angle_gamma   90.00
#
_symmetry.space_group_name_H-M   'P 1'
#
loop_
_entity.id
_entity.type
_entity.pdbx_description
1 polymer ?
#
loop_
_entity_poly.entity_id
_entity_poly.type
_entity_poly.pdbx_seq_one_letter_code
_entity_poly.pdbx_strand_id
1 'polypeptide(L)'
;MTAQQRAAAETRFRAALEDRLGPPEQVATLLRQLMQAERDGEAVAPELVRRWERANAAARYTGLQSLADVTAAWFEVSVSS
;
A
#
# COMPACT_ATOMS: atom_id res chain seq x y z
N MET A 1 14.94 -11.16 6.87
CA MET A 1 13.49 -11.03 7.15
C MET A 1 12.83 -12.39 6.97
N THR A 2 12.12 -12.91 7.98
CA THR A 2 11.43 -14.21 7.91
C THR A 2 10.04 -14.06 7.27
N ALA A 3 9.46 -15.16 6.79
CA ALA A 3 8.09 -15.17 6.25
C ALA A 3 7.05 -14.62 7.24
N GLN A 4 7.27 -14.86 8.54
CA GLN A 4 6.41 -14.37 9.61
C GLN A 4 6.47 -12.84 9.76
N GLN A 5 7.66 -12.23 9.62
CA GLN A 5 7.83 -10.79 9.67
C GLN A 5 7.16 -10.11 8.46
N ARG A 6 7.23 -10.72 7.27
CA ARG A 6 6.49 -10.28 6.09
C ARG A 6 4.99 -10.32 6.31
N ALA A 7 4.44 -11.45 6.72
CA ALA A 7 3.00 -11.60 6.95
C ALA A 7 2.47 -10.60 7.99
N ALA A 8 3.24 -10.32 9.04
CA ALA A 8 2.88 -9.33 10.05
C ALA A 8 2.93 -7.89 9.50
N ALA A 9 3.92 -7.56 8.66
CA ALA A 9 3.98 -6.27 7.98
C ALA A 9 2.83 -6.08 6.98
N GLU A 10 2.50 -7.10 6.20
CA GLU A 10 1.36 -7.11 5.26
C GLU A 10 0.03 -6.92 5.98
N THR A 11 -0.16 -7.58 7.11
CA THR A 11 -1.37 -7.43 7.93
C THR A 11 -1.52 -5.98 8.44
N ARG A 12 -0.44 -5.37 8.93
CA ARG A 12 -0.46 -3.97 9.38
C ARG A 12 -0.67 -2.99 8.25
N PHE A 13 -0.03 -3.24 7.10
CA PHE A 13 -0.21 -2.44 5.90
C PHE A 13 -1.67 -2.46 5.45
N ARG A 14 -2.29 -3.65 5.41
CA ARG A 14 -3.71 -3.82 5.11
C ARG A 14 -4.59 -3.07 6.11
N ALA A 15 -4.37 -3.24 7.41
CA ALA A 15 -5.16 -2.56 8.44
C ALA A 15 -5.07 -1.03 8.32
N ALA A 16 -3.89 -0.49 8.03
CA ALA A 16 -3.69 0.95 7.84
C ALA A 16 -4.36 1.50 6.56
N LEU A 17 -4.43 0.69 5.49
CA LEU A 17 -5.22 1.05 4.31
C LEU A 17 -6.71 1.04 4.63
N GLU A 18 -7.19 0.03 5.36
CA GLU A 18 -8.61 -0.09 5.73
C GLU A 18 -9.06 1.07 6.63
N ASP A 19 -8.22 1.52 7.57
CA ASP A 19 -8.46 2.70 8.41
C ASP A 19 -8.63 4.00 7.60
N ARG A 20 -7.81 4.17 6.54
CA ARG A 20 -7.75 5.43 5.77
C ARG A 20 -8.71 5.49 4.59
N LEU A 21 -8.95 4.35 3.96
CA LEU A 21 -9.72 4.24 2.72
C LEU A 21 -11.09 3.60 2.93
N GLY A 22 -11.32 2.96 4.08
CA GLY A 22 -12.52 2.21 4.38
C GLY A 22 -12.31 0.70 4.20
N PRO A 23 -13.37 -0.11 4.35
CA PRO A 23 -13.29 -1.56 4.31
C PRO A 23 -12.64 -2.08 3.01
N PRO A 24 -12.13 -3.33 3.01
CA PRO A 24 -11.32 -3.87 1.91
C PRO A 24 -11.99 -3.79 0.54
N GLU A 25 -13.33 -3.86 0.47
CA GLU A 25 -14.12 -3.66 -0.75
C GLU A 25 -13.97 -2.25 -1.32
N GLN A 26 -13.92 -1.22 -0.47
CA GLN A 26 -13.68 0.16 -0.88
C GLN A 26 -12.23 0.35 -1.34
N VAL A 27 -11.25 -0.27 -0.65
CA VAL A 27 -9.84 -0.26 -1.08
C VAL A 27 -9.69 -0.90 -2.47
N ALA A 28 -10.30 -2.07 -2.69
CA ALA A 28 -10.25 -2.78 -3.96
C ALA A 28 -10.99 -2.04 -5.09
N THR A 29 -12.06 -1.33 -4.76
CA THR A 29 -12.80 -0.51 -5.73
C THR A 29 -11.99 0.71 -6.16
N LEU A 30 -11.40 1.41 -5.20
CA LEU A 30 -10.52 2.56 -5.47
C LEU A 30 -9.28 2.14 -6.28
N LEU A 31 -8.67 1.00 -5.96
CA LEU A 31 -7.56 0.45 -6.75
C LEU A 31 -7.99 0.09 -8.17
N ARG A 32 -9.18 -0.52 -8.36
CA ARG A 32 -9.73 -0.80 -9.69
C ARG A 32 -9.95 0.47 -10.51
N GLN A 33 -10.50 1.51 -9.90
CA GLN A 33 -10.70 2.80 -10.58
C GLN A 33 -9.38 3.42 -11.06
N LEU A 34 -8.33 3.36 -10.21
CA LEU A 34 -7.01 3.85 -10.57
C LEU A 34 -6.39 3.05 -11.73
N MET A 35 -6.41 1.72 -11.64
CA MET A 35 -5.85 0.85 -12.70
C MET A 35 -6.62 0.96 -14.01
N GLN A 36 -7.94 1.14 -13.94
CA GLN A 36 -8.77 1.27 -15.12
C GLN A 36 -8.51 2.59 -15.84
N ALA A 37 -8.45 3.70 -15.10
CA ALA A 37 -8.09 5.00 -15.68
C ALA A 37 -6.67 5.01 -16.28
N GLU A 38 -5.70 4.37 -15.62
CA GLU A 38 -4.35 4.18 -16.17
C GLU A 38 -4.38 3.39 -17.49
N ARG A 39 -5.16 2.30 -17.55
CA ARG A 39 -5.33 1.47 -18.75
C ARG A 39 -6.02 2.23 -19.89
N ASP A 40 -7.06 2.98 -19.58
CA ASP A 40 -7.89 3.68 -20.55
C ASP A 40 -7.28 5.03 -20.97
N GLY A 41 -6.15 5.42 -20.36
CA GLY A 41 -5.49 6.72 -20.58
C GLY A 41 -6.31 7.90 -20.08
N GLU A 42 -7.26 7.65 -19.18
CA GLU A 42 -8.17 8.65 -18.64
C GLU A 42 -7.55 9.34 -17.42
N ALA A 43 -7.81 10.65 -17.30
CA ALA A 43 -7.36 11.40 -16.14
C ALA A 43 -8.14 10.95 -14.90
N VAL A 44 -7.46 10.28 -13.97
CA VAL A 44 -8.02 10.02 -12.64
C VAL A 44 -8.33 11.35 -11.95
N ALA A 45 -9.49 11.44 -11.28
CA ALA A 45 -9.78 12.55 -10.39
C ALA A 45 -8.62 12.77 -9.39
N PRO A 46 -8.02 13.97 -9.35
CA PRO A 46 -6.82 14.23 -8.55
C PRO A 46 -7.03 14.02 -7.05
N GLU A 47 -8.27 14.13 -6.57
CA GLU A 47 -8.63 13.82 -5.19
C GLU A 47 -8.47 12.33 -4.86
N LEU A 48 -8.79 11.46 -5.83
CA LEU A 48 -8.69 10.01 -5.69
C LEU A 48 -7.23 9.57 -5.63
N VAL A 49 -6.38 10.16 -6.48
CA VAL A 49 -4.92 9.97 -6.47
C VAL A 49 -4.34 10.41 -5.11
N ARG A 50 -4.63 11.64 -4.66
CA ARG A 50 -4.12 12.16 -3.37
C ARG A 50 -4.60 11.34 -2.18
N ARG A 51 -5.81 10.79 -2.25
CA ARG A 51 -6.36 9.93 -1.19
C ARG A 51 -5.62 8.59 -1.16
N TRP A 52 -5.38 7.98 -2.32
CA TRP A 52 -4.55 6.78 -2.44
C TRP A 52 -3.14 7.00 -1.95
N GLU A 53 -2.47 8.07 -2.40
CA GLU A 53 -1.09 8.39 -2.02
C GLU A 53 -0.94 8.58 -0.51
N ARG A 54 -1.86 9.33 0.13
CA ARG A 54 -1.83 9.53 1.59
C ARG A 54 -2.06 8.23 2.37
N ALA A 55 -3.01 7.41 1.94
CA ALA A 55 -3.27 6.13 2.57
C ALA A 55 -2.08 5.18 2.40
N ASN A 56 -1.51 5.11 1.21
CA ASN A 56 -0.38 4.26 0.88
C ASN A 56 0.89 4.72 1.63
N ALA A 57 1.18 6.03 1.66
CA ALA A 57 2.30 6.58 2.43
C ALA A 57 2.18 6.26 3.93
N ALA A 58 0.98 6.39 4.49
CA ALA A 58 0.73 6.04 5.89
C ALA A 58 0.85 4.54 6.14
N ALA A 59 0.26 3.70 5.29
CA ALA A 59 0.36 2.25 5.40
C ALA A 59 1.81 1.77 5.26
N ARG A 60 2.58 2.38 4.35
CA ARG A 60 4.03 2.14 4.21
C ARG A 60 4.76 2.55 5.47
N TYR A 61 4.47 3.71 6.05
CA TYR A 61 5.13 4.13 7.28
C TYR A 61 4.83 3.15 8.43
N THR A 62 3.59 2.75 8.65
CA THR A 62 3.22 1.81 9.72
C THR A 62 3.73 0.38 9.47
N GLY A 63 3.67 -0.09 8.22
CA GLY A 63 4.14 -1.42 7.83
C GLY A 63 5.66 -1.54 7.77
N LEU A 64 6.36 -0.50 7.32
CA LEU A 64 7.81 -0.44 7.23
C LEU A 64 8.48 0.01 8.54
N GLN A 65 7.84 0.79 9.42
CA GLN A 65 8.42 1.10 10.74
C GLN A 65 8.62 -0.17 11.58
N SER A 66 7.67 -1.11 11.53
CA SER A 66 7.85 -2.42 12.16
C SER A 66 8.96 -3.26 11.51
N LEU A 67 9.37 -2.95 10.28
CA LEU A 67 10.52 -3.53 9.61
C LEU A 67 11.83 -2.76 9.91
N ALA A 68 11.73 -1.48 10.26
CA ALA A 68 12.84 -0.62 10.68
C ALA A 68 13.30 -0.87 12.13
N ASP A 69 12.45 -1.48 12.98
CA ASP A 69 12.85 -2.06 14.28
C ASP A 69 13.86 -3.21 14.14
N VAL A 70 14.10 -3.69 12.91
CA VAL A 70 15.21 -4.58 12.57
C VAL A 70 16.23 -3.72 11.82
N THR A 71 17.35 -3.44 12.46
CA THR A 71 18.41 -2.49 12.07
C THR A 71 19.17 -2.81 10.75
N ALA A 72 18.52 -3.43 9.76
CA ALA A 72 19.16 -3.82 8.49
C ALA A 72 18.19 -4.10 7.32
N ALA A 73 17.01 -3.48 7.24
CA ALA A 73 16.06 -3.78 6.15
C ALA A 73 15.66 -2.54 5.35
N TRP A 74 16.63 -1.96 4.63
CA TRP A 74 16.35 -1.18 3.43
C TRP A 74 16.92 -1.92 2.22
N PHE A 75 16.16 -1.91 1.11
CA PHE A 75 16.40 -2.55 -0.18
C PHE A 75 16.37 -4.08 -0.24
N GLU A 76 15.30 -4.63 -0.84
CA GLU A 76 15.37 -5.65 -1.89
C GLU A 76 13.95 -5.88 -2.45
N VAL A 77 13.49 -4.91 -3.23
CA VAL A 77 12.48 -5.17 -4.27
C VAL A 77 13.07 -4.60 -5.56
N SER A 78 14.06 -5.30 -6.10
CA SER A 78 14.39 -5.20 -7.51
C SER A 78 14.37 -6.62 -8.07
N VAL A 79 13.38 -6.83 -8.93
CA VAL A 79 13.29 -7.83 -10.01
C VAL A 79 14.00 -9.15 -9.76
N SER A 80 13.23 -10.19 -9.47
CA SER A 80 13.55 -11.51 -10.00
C SER A 80 12.28 -12.13 -10.58
N SER A 81 12.37 -12.32 -11.90
CA SER A 81 11.60 -13.29 -12.69
C SER A 81 11.61 -14.68 -12.06
#